data_AF-A0AAJ6BNS1-F1
#
_entry.id   AF-A0AAJ6BNS1-F1
#
_cell.length_a   1.000
_cell.length_b   1.000
_cell.length_c   1.000
_cell.angle_alpha   90.00
_cell.angle_beta   90.00
_cell.angle_gamma   90.00
#
_symmetry.space_group_name_H-M   'P 1'
#
loop_
_entity.id
_entity.type
_entity.pdbx_description
1 polymer ?
#
loop_
_entity_poly.entity_id
_entity_poly.type
_entity_poly.pdbx_seq_one_letter_code
_entity_poly.pdbx_strand_id
1 'polypeptide(L)'
;MKTGWIAGGWLFSMAASALPALWTAADRIERNPLGKFVNVETGHWRLHLYLSFLQWWLPIAAPVSMLALACMLLNRPREPD
;
A
#
# COMPACT_ATOMS: atom_id res chain seq x y z
N MET A 1 -24.57 -8.00 -4.33
CA MET A 1 -24.39 -7.19 -3.10
C MET A 1 -23.11 -7.51 -2.30
N LYS A 2 -22.67 -8.77 -2.15
CA LYS A 2 -21.51 -9.13 -1.30
C LYS A 2 -20.14 -8.62 -1.80
N THR A 3 -19.94 -8.56 -3.12
CA THR A 3 -18.65 -8.15 -3.73
C THR A 3 -18.28 -6.69 -3.42
N GLY A 4 -19.27 -5.78 -3.37
CA GLY A 4 -19.03 -4.36 -3.07
C GLY A 4 -18.51 -4.12 -1.66
N TRP A 5 -18.99 -4.89 -0.68
CA TRP A 5 -18.51 -4.82 0.71
C TRP A 5 -17.07 -5.35 0.84
N ILE A 6 -16.73 -6.42 0.12
CA ILE A 6 -15.35 -6.95 0.08
C ILE A 6 -14.41 -5.92 -0.55
N ALA A 7 -14.82 -5.26 -1.63
CA ALA A 7 -14.04 -4.21 -2.29
C ALA A 7 -13.83 -2.99 -1.37
N GLY A 8 -14.89 -2.55 -0.69
CA GLY A 8 -14.81 -1.45 0.28
C GLY A 8 -13.91 -1.76 1.47
N GLY A 9 -14.07 -2.94 2.07
CA GLY A 9 -13.21 -3.39 3.17
C GLY A 9 -11.75 -3.55 2.75
N TRP A 10 -11.50 -4.03 1.53
CA TRP A 10 -10.16 -4.10 0.95
C TRP A 10 -9.55 -2.70 0.76
N LEU A 11 -10.27 -1.76 0.14
CA LEU A 11 -9.81 -0.38 -0.06
C LEU A 11 -9.45 0.29 1.27
N PHE A 12 -10.33 0.17 2.27
CA PHE A 12 -10.08 0.72 3.61
C PHE A 12 -8.83 0.10 4.25
N SER A 13 -8.70 -1.23 4.18
CA SER A 13 -7.54 -1.94 4.75
C SER A 13 -6.24 -1.56 4.04
N MET A 14 -6.27 -1.38 2.71
CA MET A 14 -5.12 -0.94 1.92
C MET A 14 -4.70 0.48 2.33
N ALA A 15 -5.64 1.40 2.44
CA ALA A 15 -5.36 2.77 2.87
C ALA A 15 -4.81 2.81 4.30
N ALA A 16 -5.42 2.08 5.23
CA ALA A 16 -4.96 1.99 6.61
C ALA A 16 -3.55 1.39 6.73
N SER A 17 -3.27 0.33 5.96
CA SER A 17 -1.94 -0.32 5.94
C SER A 17 -0.84 0.56 5.35
N ALA A 18 -1.18 1.57 4.56
CA ALA A 18 -0.20 2.52 4.01
C ALA A 18 0.28 3.52 5.07
N LEU A 19 -0.51 3.80 6.11
CA LEU A 19 -0.18 4.81 7.13
C LEU A 19 1.13 4.51 7.88
N PRO A 20 1.40 3.29 8.38
CA PRO A 20 2.68 2.98 9.01
C PRO A 20 3.86 3.11 8.04
N ALA A 21 3.70 2.67 6.79
CA ALA A 21 4.75 2.79 5.79
C ALA A 21 5.04 4.26 5.44
N LEU A 22 4.00 5.09 5.33
CA LEU A 22 4.13 6.54 5.16
C LEU A 22 4.81 7.20 6.37
N TRP A 23 4.44 6.80 7.60
CA TRP A 23 5.08 7.29 8.82
C TRP A 23 6.58 6.97 8.84
N THR A 24 6.97 5.74 8.50
CA THR A 24 8.40 5.37 8.41
C THR A 24 9.14 6.12 7.30
N ALA A 25 8.48 6.42 6.18
CA ALA A 25 9.05 7.23 5.12
C ALA A 25 9.25 8.68 5.58
N ALA A 26 8.29 9.27 6.30
CA ALA A 26 8.39 10.61 6.86
C ALA A 26 9.53 10.72 7.89
N ASP A 27 9.64 9.75 8.81
CA ASP A 27 10.74 9.72 9.80
C ASP A 27 12.12 9.62 9.11
N ARG A 28 12.24 8.89 8.00
CA ARG A 28 13.48 8.82 7.19
C ARG A 28 13.78 10.14 6.47
N ILE A 29 12.77 10.88 6.03
CA ILE A 29 12.94 12.21 5.43
C ILE A 29 13.42 13.20 6.48
N GLU A 30 12.84 13.17 7.68
CA GLU A 30 13.21 14.05 8.79
C GLU A 30 14.64 13.77 9.27
N ARG A 31 14.98 12.49 9.45
CA ARG A 31 16.32 12.02 9.83
C ARG A 31 17.22 11.82 8.62
N ASN A 32 17.24 12.74 7.66
CA ASN A 32 18.02 12.63 6.41
C ASN A 32 19.35 13.43 6.43
N PRO A 33 20.32 13.13 7.32
CA PRO A 33 21.57 13.89 7.41
C PRO A 33 22.47 13.72 6.18
N LEU A 34 22.20 12.72 5.32
CA LEU A 34 23.01 12.39 4.15
C LEU A 34 22.35 12.74 2.81
N GLY A 35 21.19 13.40 2.79
CA GLY A 35 20.49 13.73 1.54
C GLY A 35 20.07 12.51 0.70
N LYS A 36 19.95 11.32 1.32
CA LYS A 36 19.64 10.04 0.65
C LYS A 36 18.18 9.91 0.24
N PHE A 37 17.27 10.54 0.96
CA PHE A 37 15.82 10.40 0.75
C PHE A 37 15.21 11.58 0.01
N VAL A 38 15.78 12.78 0.17
CA VAL A 38 15.37 14.01 -0.50
C VAL A 38 16.60 14.67 -1.13
N ASN A 39 16.47 15.13 -2.38
CA ASN A 39 17.47 15.94 -3.03
C ASN A 39 17.46 17.35 -2.43
N VAL A 40 18.60 17.78 -1.86
CA VAL A 40 18.73 19.06 -1.16
C VAL A 40 18.65 20.25 -2.11
N GLU A 41 19.07 20.08 -3.37
CA GLU A 41 19.11 21.18 -4.36
C GLU A 41 17.75 21.42 -5.02
N THR A 42 16.95 20.37 -5.19
CA THR A 42 15.66 20.45 -5.91
C THR A 42 14.43 20.20 -5.04
N GLY A 43 14.61 19.75 -3.80
CA GLY A 43 13.52 19.38 -2.89
C GLY A 43 12.76 18.11 -3.27
N HIS A 44 13.11 17.46 -4.38
CA HIS A 44 12.43 16.26 -4.85
C HIS A 44 12.81 15.02 -4.06
N TRP A 45 11.83 14.13 -3.88
CA TRP A 45 12.05 12.83 -3.24
C TRP A 45 12.85 11.92 -4.16
N ARG A 46 13.86 11.26 -3.61
CA ARG A 46 14.68 10.31 -4.36
C ARG A 46 13.94 8.98 -4.51
N LEU A 47 14.22 8.25 -5.59
CA LEU A 47 13.68 6.91 -5.86
C LEU A 47 13.80 5.96 -4.65
N HIS A 48 14.88 6.10 -3.89
CA HIS A 48 15.14 5.28 -2.71
C HIS A 48 14.06 5.40 -1.61
N LEU A 49 13.39 6.55 -1.49
CA LEU A 49 12.28 6.74 -0.57
C LEU A 49 11.06 5.90 -0.99
N TYR A 50 10.73 5.90 -2.29
CA TYR A 50 9.62 5.10 -2.83
C TYR A 50 9.89 3.61 -2.69
N LEU A 51 11.12 3.16 -2.98
CA LEU A 51 11.51 1.76 -2.79
C LEU A 51 11.45 1.34 -1.33
N SER A 52 11.85 2.22 -0.41
CA SER A 52 11.72 1.98 1.03
C SER A 52 10.26 1.85 1.45
N PHE A 53 9.39 2.73 0.97
CA PHE A 53 7.94 2.65 1.23
C PHE A 53 7.37 1.31 0.72
N LEU A 54 7.67 0.95 -0.52
CA LEU A 54 7.21 -0.30 -1.12
C LEU A 54 7.72 -1.51 -0.34
N GLN A 55 8.99 -1.53 0.08
CA GLN A 55 9.55 -2.63 0.86
C GLN A 55 8.78 -2.89 2.16
N TRP A 56 8.32 -1.84 2.84
CA TRP A 56 7.54 -1.97 4.07
C TRP A 56 6.06 -2.26 3.81
N TRP A 57 5.50 -1.69 2.75
CA TRP A 57 4.07 -1.78 2.46
C TRP A 57 3.67 -3.06 1.70
N LEU A 58 4.47 -3.52 0.73
CA LEU A 58 4.16 -4.70 -0.10
C LEU A 58 3.85 -5.96 0.72
N PRO A 59 4.63 -6.29 1.76
CA PRO A 59 4.39 -7.50 2.56
C PRO A 59 3.02 -7.53 3.23
N ILE A 60 2.38 -6.37 3.44
CA ILE A 60 1.04 -6.25 4.00
C ILE A 60 0.00 -6.17 2.87
N ALA A 61 0.24 -5.33 1.87
CA ALA A 61 -0.66 -5.06 0.77
C ALA A 61 -0.91 -6.30 -0.11
N ALA A 62 0.12 -7.10 -0.39
CA ALA A 62 0.04 -8.27 -1.25
C ALA A 62 -0.89 -9.36 -0.69
N PRO A 63 -0.70 -9.89 0.54
CA PRO A 63 -1.58 -10.94 1.06
C PRO A 63 -3.03 -10.46 1.24
N VAL A 64 -3.24 -9.21 1.68
CA VAL A 64 -4.59 -8.63 1.84
C VAL A 64 -5.31 -8.53 0.48
N SER A 65 -4.58 -8.13 -0.57
CA SER A 65 -5.14 -8.05 -1.93
C SER A 65 -5.43 -9.44 -2.51
N MET A 66 -4.55 -10.42 -2.28
CA MET A 66 -4.79 -11.80 -2.69
C MET A 66 -6.02 -12.40 -2.00
N LEU A 67 -6.18 -12.15 -0.70
CA LEU A 67 -7.35 -12.60 0.06
C LEU A 67 -8.64 -11.95 -0.46
N ALA A 68 -8.62 -10.64 -0.69
CA ALA A 68 -9.77 -9.93 -1.24
C ALA A 68 -10.16 -10.47 -2.63
N LEU A 69 -9.17 -10.71 -3.50
CA LEU A 69 -9.39 -11.30 -4.82
C LEU A 69 -10.00 -12.71 -4.72
N ALA A 70 -9.46 -13.57 -3.85
CA ALA A 70 -10.00 -14.91 -3.61
C ALA A 70 -11.47 -14.84 -3.13
N CYS A 71 -11.77 -13.95 -2.18
CA CYS A 71 -13.13 -13.73 -1.70
C CYS A 71 -14.08 -13.25 -2.79
N MET A 72 -13.64 -12.36 -3.68
CA MET A 72 -14.45 -11.91 -4.82
C MET A 72 -14.69 -13.02 -5.84
N LEU A 73 -13.68 -13.83 -6.14
CA LEU A 73 -13.79 -14.97 -7.06
C LEU A 73 -14.77 -16.02 -6.53
N LEU A 74 -14.71 -16.34 -5.24
CA LEU A 74 -15.63 -17.28 -4.60
C LEU A 74 -17.07 -16.76 -4.53
N ASN A 75 -17.26 -15.45 -4.46
CA ASN A 75 -18.59 -14.82 -4.43
C ASN A 75 -19.08 -14.36 -5.80
N ARG A 76 -18.40 -14.74 -6.89
CA ARG A 76 -18.85 -14.43 -8.25
C ARG A 76 -20.16 -15.19 -8.50
N PRO A 77 -21.25 -14.52 -8.91
CA PRO A 77 -22.48 -15.22 -9.27
C PRO A 77 -22.16 -16.19 -10.41
N ARG A 78 -22.49 -17.48 -10.22
CA ARG A 78 -22.49 -18.45 -11.32
C ARG A 78 -23.65 -18.07 -12.23
N GLU A 79 -23.38 -17.92 -13.53
CA GLU A 79 -24.44 -17.83 -14.51
C GLU A 79 -25.33 -19.07 -14.39
N PRO A 80 -26.67 -18.92 -14.41
CA PRO A 80 -27.55 -20.06 -14.51
C PRO A 80 -27.41 -20.64 -15.92
N ASP A 81 -27.01 -21.90 -16.02
CA ASP A 81 -27.08 -22.70 -17.25
C ASP A 81 -28.53 -22.78 -17.77
#